data_AF-A0A970YYY3-F1
#
_entry.id   AF-A0A970YYY3-F1
#
_cell.length_a   1.000
_cell.length_b   1.000
_cell.length_c   1.000
_cell.angle_alpha   90.00
_cell.angle_beta   90.00
_cell.angle_gamma   90.00
#
_symmetry.space_group_name_H-M   'P 1'
#
loop_
_entity.id
_entity.type
_entity.pdbx_description
1 polymer ?
#
loop_
_entity_poly.entity_id
_entity_poly.type
_entity_poly.pdbx_seq_one_letter_code
_entity_poly.pdbx_strand_id
1 'polypeptide(L)'
;MKTETINKIVLNNRNEFILLLESNGEPMYQYVYREAAGVYWDEKQKGFKSTELKEWTISDWYFHIKDIVRSSLNIDLKLNEKTDWENIPETEKTKIKNAL
;
A
#
# COMPACT_ATOMS: atom_id res chain seq x y z
N MET A 1 15.43 6.74 -7.99
CA MET A 1 14.24 6.05 -7.45
C MET A 1 14.44 5.93 -5.94
N LYS A 2 13.55 6.51 -5.13
CA LYS A 2 13.59 6.42 -3.66
C LYS A 2 13.02 5.04 -3.25
N THR A 3 13.44 4.50 -2.11
CA THR A 3 12.81 3.31 -1.53
C THR A 3 12.11 3.68 -0.22
N GLU A 4 10.91 3.14 -0.03
CA GLU A 4 10.13 3.25 1.20
C GLU A 4 9.83 1.85 1.75
N THR A 5 9.97 1.70 3.05
CA THR A 5 9.70 0.42 3.74
C THR A 5 8.27 0.40 4.25
N ILE A 6 7.52 -0.63 3.87
CA ILE A 6 6.21 -0.94 4.44
C ILE A 6 6.43 -1.63 5.78
N ASN A 7 5.93 -1.06 6.87
CA ASN A 7 6.03 -1.64 8.21
C ASN A 7 4.72 -2.32 8.65
N LYS A 8 3.58 -1.94 8.08
CA LYS A 8 2.28 -2.51 8.41
C LYS A 8 1.34 -2.53 7.22
N ILE A 9 0.59 -3.60 7.08
CA ILE A 9 -0.45 -3.79 6.08
C ILE A 9 -1.78 -4.03 6.77
N VAL A 10 -2.80 -3.26 6.39
CA VAL A 10 -4.12 -3.26 7.05
C VAL A 10 -5.24 -3.37 6.03
N LEU A 11 -6.22 -4.22 6.31
CA LEU A 11 -7.57 -4.08 5.76
C LEU A 11 -8.46 -3.47 6.86
N ASN A 12 -8.91 -2.25 6.65
CA ASN A 12 -9.64 -1.52 7.69
C ASN A 12 -11.13 -1.91 7.73
N ASN A 13 -11.87 -1.36 8.69
CA ASN A 13 -13.31 -1.61 8.85
C ASN A 13 -14.21 -1.02 7.74
N ARG A 14 -13.65 -0.18 6.87
CA ARG A 14 -14.29 0.34 5.64
C ARG A 14 -13.92 -0.48 4.41
N ASN A 15 -13.29 -1.63 4.61
CA ASN A 15 -12.81 -2.51 3.55
C ASN A 15 -11.83 -1.79 2.59
N GLU A 16 -11.08 -0.80 3.09
CA GLU A 16 -9.98 -0.14 2.37
C GLU A 16 -8.67 -0.81 2.76
N PHE A 17 -7.82 -1.06 1.76
CA PHE A 17 -6.51 -1.65 1.93
C PHE A 17 -5.44 -0.56 2.08
N ILE A 18 -4.53 -0.69 3.06
CA ILE A 18 -3.56 0.35 3.41
C ILE A 18 -2.17 -0.24 3.61
N LEU A 19 -1.17 0.41 3.00
CA LEU A 19 0.26 0.15 3.15
C LEU A 19 0.90 1.29 3.95
N LEU A 20 1.17 1.07 5.24
CA LEU A 20 1.78 2.07 6.12
C LEU A 20 3.29 2.05 5.97
N LEU A 21 3.89 3.25 5.99
CA LEU A 21 5.32 3.43 5.80
C LEU A 21 6.04 3.61 7.14
N GLU A 22 7.25 3.09 7.22
CA GLU A 22 8.14 3.29 8.38
C GLU A 22 8.61 4.75 8.50
N SER A 23 8.82 5.44 7.37
CA SER A 23 9.36 6.80 7.32
C SER A 23 8.36 7.89 7.70
N ASN A 24 7.08 7.55 7.83
CA ASN A 24 5.93 8.46 7.85
C ASN A 24 5.67 9.23 6.54
N GLY A 25 6.42 8.94 5.47
CA GLY A 25 6.25 9.53 4.14
C GLY A 25 6.64 11.00 4.01
N GLU A 26 6.33 11.59 2.85
CA GLU A 26 6.63 12.98 2.52
C GLU A 26 5.39 13.74 2.05
N PRO A 27 5.32 15.07 2.21
CA PRO A 27 4.18 15.86 1.77
C PRO A 27 3.80 15.66 0.31
N MET A 28 4.75 15.35 -0.58
CA MET A 28 4.46 15.13 -2.00
C MET A 28 3.63 13.86 -2.27
N TYR A 29 3.56 12.91 -1.32
CA TYR A 29 2.83 11.64 -1.52
C TYR A 29 1.33 11.86 -1.64
N GLN A 30 0.85 12.98 -1.10
CA GLN A 30 -0.53 13.40 -1.28
C GLN A 30 -0.92 13.54 -2.75
N TYR A 31 0.01 13.76 -3.69
CA TYR A 31 -0.33 13.96 -5.10
C TYR A 31 -0.62 12.67 -5.88
N VAL A 32 -0.49 11.49 -5.26
CA VAL A 32 -0.80 10.19 -5.91
C VAL A 32 -2.24 10.08 -6.42
N TYR A 33 -3.20 10.83 -5.83
CA TYR A 33 -4.60 10.82 -6.30
C TYR A 33 -4.75 11.29 -7.75
N ARG A 34 -3.77 12.05 -8.28
CA ARG A 34 -3.81 12.61 -9.64
C ARG A 34 -3.79 11.53 -10.72
N GLU A 35 -3.34 10.33 -10.39
CA GLU A 35 -3.36 9.18 -11.28
C GLU A 35 -4.78 8.64 -11.52
N ALA A 36 -5.79 9.12 -10.77
CA ALA A 36 -7.17 8.65 -10.85
C ALA A 36 -7.32 7.11 -10.76
N ALA A 37 -6.35 6.45 -10.13
CA ALA A 37 -6.20 4.99 -10.09
C ALA A 37 -6.78 4.35 -8.82
N GLY A 38 -7.60 5.10 -8.06
CA GLY A 38 -8.15 4.65 -6.78
C GLY A 38 -7.11 4.54 -5.65
N VAL A 39 -5.92 5.13 -5.81
CA VAL A 39 -4.85 5.17 -4.80
C VAL A 39 -4.76 6.56 -4.19
N TYR A 40 -4.71 6.62 -2.86
CA TYR A 40 -4.64 7.87 -2.09
C TYR A 40 -3.56 7.77 -1.02
N TRP A 41 -3.05 8.91 -0.57
CA TRP A 41 -2.25 9.00 0.64
C TRP A 41 -3.15 9.29 1.83
N ASP A 42 -3.02 8.49 2.90
CA ASP A 42 -3.68 8.74 4.18
C ASP A 42 -2.70 9.40 5.15
N GLU A 43 -2.77 10.72 5.24
CA GLU A 43 -1.88 11.53 6.09
C GLU A 43 -1.99 11.20 7.59
N LYS A 44 -3.10 10.61 8.05
CA LYS A 44 -3.26 10.23 9.46
C LYS A 44 -2.57 8.90 9.74
N GLN A 45 -2.71 7.95 8.84
CA GLN A 45 -2.14 6.61 8.98
C GLN A 45 -0.74 6.48 8.40
N LYS A 46 -0.25 7.52 7.70
CA LYS A 46 1.06 7.55 7.03
C LYS A 46 1.23 6.40 6.04
N GLY A 47 0.21 6.18 5.22
CA GLY A 47 0.20 5.06 4.28
C GLY A 47 -0.55 5.33 2.98
N PHE A 48 -0.19 4.58 1.95
CA PHE A 48 -0.96 4.56 0.70
C PHE A 48 -2.15 3.63 0.86
N LYS A 49 -3.33 4.09 0.44
CA LYS A 49 -4.58 3.35 0.56
C LYS A 49 -5.32 3.22 -0.75
N SER A 50 -6.08 2.14 -0.88
CA SER A 50 -7.06 1.96 -1.93
C SER A 50 -8.37 2.69 -1.61
N THR A 51 -9.26 2.77 -2.59
CA THR A 51 -10.70 2.83 -2.32
C THR A 51 -11.19 1.57 -1.63
N GLU A 52 -12.47 1.55 -1.22
CA GLU A 52 -13.13 0.32 -0.79
C GLU A 52 -12.92 -0.83 -1.81
N LEU A 53 -12.51 -1.99 -1.30
CA LEU A 53 -12.35 -3.20 -2.10
C LEU A 53 -13.71 -3.68 -2.59
N LYS A 54 -13.75 -4.03 -3.89
CA LYS A 54 -14.93 -4.61 -4.54
C LYS A 54 -14.53 -5.92 -5.21
N GLU A 55 -14.03 -5.83 -6.43
CA GLU A 55 -13.72 -7.00 -7.25
C GLU A 55 -12.27 -7.49 -7.07
N TRP A 56 -11.36 -6.56 -6.80
CA TRP A 56 -9.94 -6.88 -6.65
C TRP A 56 -9.62 -7.45 -5.27
N THR A 57 -8.74 -8.44 -5.27
CA THR A 57 -8.22 -9.04 -4.05
C THR A 57 -7.22 -8.10 -3.35
N ILE A 58 -6.84 -8.45 -2.13
CA ILE A 58 -5.84 -7.72 -1.35
C ILE A 58 -4.49 -7.70 -2.09
N SER A 59 -4.09 -8.83 -2.63
CA SER A 59 -2.84 -8.97 -3.39
C SER A 59 -2.87 -8.17 -4.70
N ASP A 60 -4.00 -8.12 -5.41
CA ASP A 60 -4.16 -7.24 -6.59
C ASP A 60 -3.94 -5.77 -6.22
N TRP A 61 -4.57 -5.31 -5.14
CA TRP A 61 -4.38 -3.93 -4.65
C TRP A 61 -2.97 -3.65 -4.16
N TYR A 62 -2.29 -4.62 -3.55
CA TYR A 62 -0.89 -4.49 -3.18
C TYR A 62 -0.01 -4.19 -4.40
N PHE A 63 -0.10 -4.99 -5.46
CA PHE A 63 0.70 -4.76 -6.67
C PHE A 63 0.31 -3.47 -7.36
N HIS A 64 -0.99 -3.18 -7.46
CA HIS A 64 -1.46 -1.94 -8.08
C HIS A 64 -0.97 -0.69 -7.35
N ILE A 65 -1.07 -0.64 -6.01
CA ILE A 65 -0.54 0.50 -5.23
C ILE A 65 0.96 0.64 -5.46
N LYS A 66 1.72 -0.46 -5.44
CA LYS A 66 3.16 -0.43 -5.73
C LYS A 66 3.46 0.15 -7.11
N ASP A 67 2.74 -0.29 -8.13
CA ASP A 67 2.97 0.16 -9.50
C ASP A 67 2.61 1.64 -9.68
N ILE A 68 1.48 2.08 -9.13
CA ILE A 68 1.07 3.49 -9.17
C ILE A 68 2.07 4.38 -8.42
N VAL A 69 2.51 4.00 -7.23
CA VAL A 69 3.49 4.77 -6.45
C VAL A 69 4.85 4.82 -7.16
N ARG A 70 5.27 3.73 -7.81
CA ARG A 70 6.49 3.68 -8.60
C ARG A 70 6.43 4.57 -9.83
N SER A 71 5.36 4.51 -10.61
CA SER A 71 5.24 5.27 -11.86
C SER A 71 5.00 6.77 -11.62
N SER A 72 4.20 7.12 -10.61
CA SER A 72 3.79 8.51 -10.37
C SER A 72 4.75 9.30 -9.47
N LEU A 73 5.34 8.64 -8.46
CA LEU A 73 6.18 9.31 -7.45
C LEU A 73 7.67 8.89 -7.53
N ASN A 74 8.03 7.94 -8.40
CA ASN A 74 9.38 7.39 -8.51
C ASN A 74 9.89 6.77 -7.18
N ILE A 75 8.97 6.10 -6.47
CA ILE A 75 9.19 5.43 -5.18
C ILE A 75 8.95 3.93 -5.32
N ASP A 76 9.91 3.13 -4.88
CA ASP A 76 9.78 1.69 -4.77
C ASP A 76 9.37 1.29 -3.33
N LEU A 77 8.22 0.65 -3.18
CA LEU A 77 7.74 0.17 -1.88
C LEU A 77 8.24 -1.24 -1.62
N LYS A 78 8.88 -1.46 -0.47
CA LYS A 78 9.41 -2.77 -0.09
C LYS A 78 8.85 -3.25 1.24
N LEU A 79 8.54 -4.53 1.31
CA LEU A 79 8.26 -5.21 2.57
C LEU A 79 9.56 -5.37 3.37
N ASN A 80 9.41 -5.38 4.69
CA ASN A 80 10.45 -5.87 5.59
C ASN A 80 10.03 -7.19 6.26
N GLU A 81 10.98 -7.92 6.83
CA GLU A 81 10.72 -9.21 7.51
C GLU A 81 9.78 -9.07 8.72
N LYS A 82 9.67 -7.86 9.28
CA LYS A 82 8.90 -7.53 10.47
C LYS A 82 7.56 -6.85 10.13
N THR A 83 7.08 -6.98 8.90
CA THR A 83 5.87 -6.28 8.48
C THR A 83 4.70 -6.85 9.28
N ASP A 84 3.98 -5.98 9.99
CA ASP A 84 2.78 -6.35 10.72
C ASP A 84 1.58 -6.45 9.78
N TRP A 85 0.69 -7.42 10.02
CA TRP A 85 -0.48 -7.66 9.18
C TRP A 85 -1.75 -7.63 10.03
N GLU A 86 -2.71 -6.78 9.66
CA GLU A 86 -3.98 -6.63 10.36
C GLU A 86 -5.15 -6.93 9.43
N ASN A 87 -6.00 -7.87 9.82
CA ASN A 87 -7.18 -8.32 9.06
C ASN A 87 -6.87 -8.82 7.63
N ILE A 88 -5.65 -9.33 7.41
CA ILE A 88 -5.25 -9.93 6.13
C ILE A 88 -5.28 -11.46 6.26
N PRO A 89 -6.03 -12.19 5.40
CA PRO A 89 -5.98 -13.66 5.36
C PRO A 89 -4.60 -14.19 4.99
N GLU A 90 -4.18 -15.32 5.58
CA GLU A 90 -2.86 -15.94 5.31
C GLU A 90 -2.63 -16.28 3.83
N THR A 91 -3.68 -16.60 3.08
CA THR A 91 -3.60 -16.85 1.64
C THR A 91 -3.11 -15.61 0.88
N GLU A 92 -3.61 -14.42 1.23
CA GLU A 92 -3.19 -13.16 0.61
C GLU A 92 -1.79 -12.74 1.07
N LYS A 93 -1.46 -12.94 2.36
CA LYS A 93 -0.08 -12.71 2.86
C LYS A 93 0.94 -13.55 2.08
N THR A 94 0.62 -14.81 1.84
CA THR A 94 1.48 -15.74 1.10
C THR A 94 1.70 -15.29 -0.34
N LYS A 95 0.64 -14.88 -1.05
CA LYS A 95 0.76 -14.32 -2.40
C LYS A 95 1.66 -13.10 -2.45
N ILE A 96 1.48 -12.17 -1.52
CA ILE A 96 2.27 -10.94 -1.45
C ILE A 96 3.75 -11.25 -1.16
N LYS A 97 4.04 -12.15 -0.21
CA LYS A 97 5.42 -12.53 0.15
C LYS A 97 6.14 -13.28 -0.96
N ASN A 98 5.44 -14.14 -1.71
CA ASN A 98 6.04 -14.95 -2.78
C ASN A 98 6.30 -14.18 -4.08
N ALA A 99 5.81 -12.95 -4.19
CA ALA A 99 6.03 -12.08 -5.35
C ALA A 99 7.20 -11.11 -5.16
N LEU A 100 7.99 -11.28 -4.09
CA LEU A 100 9.22 -10.55 -3.81
C LEU A 100 10.41 -11.15 -4.54
#